data_AF-A0A8J3EK36-F1
#
_entry.id   AF-A0A8J3EK36-F1
#
_cell.length_a   1.000
_cell.length_b   1.000
_cell.length_c   1.000
_cell.angle_alpha   90.00
_cell.angle_beta   90.00
_cell.angle_gamma   90.00
#
_symmetry.space_group_name_H-M   'P 1'
#
loop_
_entity.id
_entity.type
_entity.pdbx_description
1 polymer ?
#
loop_
_entity_poly.entity_id
_entity_poly.type
_entity_poly.pdbx_seq_one_letter_code
_entity_poly.pdbx_strand_id
1 'polypeptide(L)'
;MVKKFSVIFALILLFTFTAATPAFAQVTLYTPYTGLAVTPGETIDYTVDVINNDSGIKHVTFDMEGLPKGWTYKLTAGGNAIKQLSVRDEEQLNVEVTVPLEIEQDDYRFTLVATDQNGEKAELPFLVTLTEEGTFATELNVDQPNLQGQTDSSFSYSATLRNRTAEEQNYALTANAPEGWAVQFKSGSDSVTSVSVEPNSEADITIDVTPPENASADTYEIAVTANGSGTKAEATLEAVITGSYDMVLTTPKGNLSADITSGGERIIDLVIENTGTAPLTNVELSAQTPPDWETEFDKNSIPEIKPGESATVKATVKASDNAIAGDYVTTFKASAAESSAEADFRISVETSTLWGIVGIVIILAVVAGLYYIIKKYGRR
;
A
#
# COMPACT_ATOMS: atom_id res chain seq x y z
N MET A 1 -100.66 83.28 17.78
CA MET A 1 -100.65 82.21 16.77
C MET A 1 -99.20 81.77 16.56
N VAL A 2 -98.83 80.59 17.08
CA VAL A 2 -97.92 79.57 16.52
C VAL A 2 -96.48 79.92 16.03
N LYS A 3 -95.47 79.25 16.66
CA LYS A 3 -94.15 78.73 16.16
C LYS A 3 -93.02 79.74 15.82
N LYS A 4 -91.70 79.47 15.94
CA LYS A 4 -90.86 78.24 15.94
C LYS A 4 -89.59 78.35 16.83
N PHE A 5 -89.13 77.17 17.25
CA PHE A 5 -87.82 76.76 17.79
C PHE A 5 -86.68 76.87 16.75
N SER A 6 -85.43 77.08 17.21
CA SER A 6 -84.25 76.31 16.78
C SER A 6 -83.03 76.56 17.68
N VAL A 7 -82.42 75.46 18.13
CA VAL A 7 -81.28 75.31 19.04
C VAL A 7 -80.04 74.94 18.20
N ILE A 8 -78.86 75.44 18.57
CA ILE A 8 -77.56 74.93 18.09
C ILE A 8 -76.72 74.51 19.30
N PHE A 9 -76.29 73.26 19.29
CA PHE A 9 -75.49 72.57 20.31
C PHE A 9 -74.07 72.39 19.75
N ALA A 10 -73.05 72.83 20.48
CA ALA A 10 -71.64 72.65 20.08
C ALA A 10 -71.00 71.59 20.99
N LEU A 11 -70.54 70.50 20.37
CA LEU A 11 -69.91 69.34 21.00
C LEU A 11 -68.38 69.52 20.97
N ILE A 12 -67.75 69.56 22.14
CA ILE A 12 -66.28 69.58 22.31
C ILE A 12 -65.80 68.13 22.42
N LEU A 13 -64.97 67.69 21.48
CA LEU A 13 -64.38 66.35 21.45
C LEU A 13 -63.04 66.36 22.20
N LEU A 14 -62.95 65.60 23.29
CA LEU A 14 -61.72 65.41 24.07
C LEU A 14 -60.90 64.26 23.45
N PHE A 15 -59.74 64.57 22.86
CA PHE A 15 -58.80 63.56 22.36
C PHE A 15 -57.85 63.17 23.51
N THR A 16 -58.01 61.96 24.05
CA THR A 16 -57.04 61.37 24.98
C THR A 16 -55.95 60.66 24.19
N PHE A 17 -54.73 61.20 24.22
CA PHE A 17 -53.52 60.50 23.78
C PHE A 17 -53.12 59.47 24.84
N THR A 18 -53.30 58.19 24.57
CA THR A 18 -52.66 57.11 25.34
C THR A 18 -51.24 56.93 24.81
N ALA A 19 -50.25 57.34 25.61
CA ALA A 19 -48.86 56.96 25.37
C ALA A 19 -48.72 55.45 25.59
N ALA A 20 -48.29 54.72 24.56
CA ALA A 20 -47.91 53.33 24.69
C ALA A 20 -46.67 53.24 25.59
N THR A 21 -46.80 52.64 26.76
CA THR A 21 -45.65 52.28 27.59
C THR A 21 -44.89 51.17 26.87
N PRO A 22 -43.55 51.23 26.74
CA PRO A 22 -42.79 50.09 26.25
C PRO A 22 -43.04 48.91 27.18
N ALA A 23 -43.52 47.79 26.64
CA ALA A 23 -43.64 46.55 27.37
C ALA A 23 -42.22 46.07 27.70
N PHE A 24 -41.84 46.11 28.98
CA PHE A 24 -40.63 45.44 29.44
C PHE A 24 -40.88 43.93 29.35
N ALA A 25 -39.95 43.19 28.75
CA ALA A 25 -40.02 41.74 28.72
C ALA A 25 -40.06 41.20 30.16
N GLN A 26 -41.11 40.45 30.49
CA GLN A 26 -41.30 39.94 31.86
C GLN A 26 -40.25 38.89 32.22
N VAL A 27 -39.72 38.18 31.23
CA VAL A 27 -38.60 37.25 31.36
C VAL A 27 -37.45 37.73 30.47
N THR A 28 -36.23 37.67 30.99
CA THR A 28 -34.99 37.96 30.24
C THR A 28 -34.08 36.74 30.32
N LEU A 29 -33.44 36.40 29.21
CA LEU A 29 -32.38 35.39 29.15
C LEU A 29 -31.03 36.08 29.04
N TYR A 30 -30.05 35.62 29.81
CA TYR A 30 -28.70 36.17 29.78
C TYR A 30 -27.65 35.08 29.80
N THR A 31 -26.61 35.25 28.99
CA THR A 31 -25.36 34.49 29.12
C THR A 31 -24.22 35.39 28.64
N PRO A 32 -23.03 35.32 29.26
CA PRO A 32 -21.86 36.06 28.77
C PRO A 32 -21.34 35.54 27.42
N TYR A 33 -21.69 34.31 27.01
CA TYR A 33 -21.15 33.67 25.81
C TYR A 33 -22.25 33.40 24.77
N THR A 34 -22.41 34.31 23.81
CA THR A 34 -23.38 34.17 22.71
C THR A 34 -22.72 33.86 21.37
N GLY A 35 -21.39 33.92 21.30
CA GLY A 35 -20.59 33.64 20.11
C GLY A 35 -19.39 32.78 20.47
N LEU A 36 -19.30 31.55 19.93
CA LEU A 36 -18.19 30.63 20.18
C LEU A 36 -17.64 30.07 18.88
N ALA A 37 -16.34 29.77 18.87
CA ALA A 37 -15.66 29.10 17.78
C ALA A 37 -15.31 27.68 18.22
N VAL A 38 -15.70 26.68 17.43
CA VAL A 38 -15.64 25.26 17.81
C VAL A 38 -15.24 24.40 16.62
N THR A 39 -14.80 23.18 16.90
CA THR A 39 -14.53 22.17 15.88
C THR A 39 -15.74 21.23 15.71
N PRO A 40 -15.84 20.54 14.56
CA PRO A 40 -16.83 19.48 14.35
C PRO A 40 -16.80 18.45 15.49
N GLY A 41 -17.96 17.97 15.94
CA GLY A 41 -18.06 16.99 17.05
C GLY A 41 -18.00 17.56 18.46
N GLU A 42 -17.61 18.83 18.64
CA GLU A 42 -17.53 19.46 19.96
C GLU A 42 -18.93 19.62 20.60
N THR A 43 -18.99 19.53 21.93
CA THR A 43 -20.20 19.83 22.71
C THR A 43 -20.01 21.15 23.45
N ILE A 44 -20.96 22.05 23.26
CA ILE A 44 -20.95 23.40 23.81
C ILE A 44 -21.91 23.45 25.00
N ASP A 45 -21.40 23.85 26.16
CA ASP A 45 -22.18 24.05 27.37
C ASP A 45 -22.39 25.55 27.64
N TYR A 46 -23.62 26.03 27.49
CA TYR A 46 -24.00 27.39 27.87
C TYR A 46 -24.73 27.40 29.20
N THR A 47 -24.18 28.15 30.16
CA THR A 47 -24.93 28.57 31.36
C THR A 47 -25.75 29.81 31.02
N VAL A 48 -27.07 29.69 31.11
CA VAL A 48 -28.04 30.75 30.84
C VAL A 48 -28.76 31.11 32.14
N ASP A 49 -28.69 32.38 32.51
CA ASP A 49 -29.47 32.95 33.60
C ASP A 49 -30.86 33.32 33.08
N VAL A 50 -31.89 32.74 33.70
CA VAL A 50 -33.29 33.01 33.40
C VAL A 50 -33.82 33.98 34.47
N ILE A 51 -34.02 35.22 34.09
CA ILE A 51 -34.33 36.33 34.99
C ILE A 51 -35.81 36.68 34.85
N ASN A 52 -36.54 36.65 35.96
CA ASN A 52 -37.92 37.11 36.06
C ASN A 52 -37.95 38.56 36.58
N ASN A 53 -38.40 39.49 35.74
CA ASN A 53 -38.52 40.91 36.10
C ASN A 53 -39.87 41.25 36.75
N ASP A 54 -40.75 40.26 36.93
CA ASP A 54 -42.03 40.39 37.62
C ASP A 54 -41.90 39.98 39.10
N SER A 55 -42.79 40.52 39.93
CA SER A 55 -42.94 40.16 41.35
C SER A 55 -43.56 38.77 41.60
N GLY A 56 -44.23 38.19 40.60
CA GLY A 56 -44.87 36.87 40.69
C GLY A 56 -44.03 35.75 40.06
N ILE A 57 -44.23 34.50 40.51
CA ILE A 57 -43.57 33.33 39.92
C ILE A 57 -44.01 33.13 38.46
N LYS A 58 -43.05 32.87 37.58
CA LYS A 58 -43.30 32.53 36.16
C LYS A 58 -42.93 31.08 35.88
N HIS A 59 -43.80 30.39 35.15
CA HIS A 59 -43.51 29.11 34.53
C HIS A 59 -43.07 29.34 33.09
N VAL A 60 -41.81 29.01 32.80
CA VAL A 60 -41.15 29.31 31.53
C VAL A 60 -40.81 28.01 30.83
N THR A 61 -41.35 27.82 29.63
CA THR A 61 -41.04 26.68 28.76
C THR A 61 -39.98 27.08 27.75
N PHE A 62 -39.08 26.16 27.42
CA PHE A 62 -37.94 26.42 26.53
C PHE A 62 -38.03 25.61 25.26
N ASP A 63 -37.63 26.22 24.15
CA ASP A 63 -37.44 25.55 22.87
C ASP A 63 -36.22 26.11 22.13
N MET A 64 -35.69 25.34 21.19
CA MET A 64 -34.55 25.75 20.36
C MET A 64 -35.03 25.99 18.92
N GLU A 65 -35.04 27.25 18.50
CA GLU A 65 -35.45 27.65 17.15
C GLU A 65 -34.21 27.84 16.26
N GLY A 66 -34.31 27.43 14.98
CA GLY A 66 -33.24 27.63 13.99
C GLY A 66 -32.03 26.70 14.14
N LEU A 67 -32.11 25.64 14.95
CA LEU A 67 -31.01 24.68 15.08
C LEU A 67 -30.71 24.00 13.74
N PRO A 68 -29.45 24.02 13.24
CA PRO A 68 -29.12 23.42 11.96
C PRO A 68 -29.35 21.90 11.94
N LYS A 69 -29.53 21.34 10.75
CA LYS A 69 -29.77 19.91 10.58
C LYS A 69 -28.58 19.10 11.10
N GLY A 70 -28.86 18.04 11.88
CA GLY A 70 -27.85 17.13 12.43
C GLY A 70 -27.31 17.53 13.79
N TRP A 71 -27.52 18.78 14.22
CA TRP A 71 -27.19 19.23 15.57
C TRP A 71 -28.21 18.69 16.57
N THR A 72 -27.76 18.44 17.79
CA THR A 72 -28.63 18.03 18.90
C THR A 72 -28.45 18.96 20.09
N TYR A 73 -29.48 19.08 20.92
CA TYR A 73 -29.40 19.89 22.13
C TYR A 73 -30.09 19.20 23.32
N LYS A 74 -29.66 19.58 24.52
CA LYS A 74 -30.22 19.12 25.79
C LYS A 74 -30.29 20.29 26.77
N LEU A 75 -31.42 20.37 27.47
CA LEU A 75 -31.69 21.40 28.47
C LEU A 75 -31.69 20.75 29.85
N THR A 76 -30.86 21.25 30.76
CA THR A 76 -30.80 20.72 32.12
C THR A 76 -30.82 21.83 33.17
N ALA A 77 -31.43 21.55 34.32
CA ALA A 77 -31.41 22.41 35.50
C ALA A 77 -31.30 21.55 36.75
N GLY A 78 -30.39 21.89 37.67
CA GLY A 78 -30.12 21.09 38.87
C GLY A 78 -29.77 19.62 38.56
N GLY A 79 -29.10 19.37 37.43
CA GLY A 79 -28.70 18.02 36.98
C GLY A 79 -29.81 17.18 36.30
N ASN A 80 -31.03 17.70 36.16
CA ASN A 80 -32.14 16.99 35.54
C ASN A 80 -32.47 17.56 34.16
N ALA A 81 -32.83 16.69 33.21
CA ALA A 81 -33.37 17.11 31.92
C ALA A 81 -34.76 17.74 32.10
N ILE A 82 -34.98 18.91 31.51
CA ILE A 82 -36.20 19.69 31.72
C ILE A 82 -36.76 20.25 30.41
N LYS A 83 -38.03 20.63 30.45
CA LYS A 83 -38.69 21.44 29.39
C LYS A 83 -39.26 22.76 29.91
N GLN A 84 -39.36 22.90 31.23
CA GLN A 84 -39.97 24.04 31.89
C GLN A 84 -39.26 24.31 33.21
N LEU A 85 -39.09 25.59 33.55
CA LEU A 85 -38.62 26.07 34.86
C LEU A 85 -39.68 26.91 35.54
N SER A 86 -39.69 26.88 36.86
CA SER A 86 -40.45 27.80 37.70
C SER A 86 -39.48 28.84 38.26
N VAL A 87 -39.59 30.09 37.82
CA VAL A 87 -38.64 31.16 38.14
C VAL A 87 -39.29 32.16 39.07
N ARG A 88 -38.68 32.38 40.24
CA ARG A 88 -39.12 33.43 41.19
C ARG A 88 -38.40 34.75 40.91
N ASP A 89 -37.07 34.75 41.03
CA ASP A 89 -36.22 35.90 40.76
C ASP A 89 -35.27 35.56 39.61
N GLU A 90 -34.36 34.61 39.84
CA GLU A 90 -33.36 34.16 38.88
C GLU A 90 -33.11 32.66 39.06
N GLU A 91 -33.01 31.92 37.96
CA GLU A 91 -32.70 30.49 37.96
C GLU A 91 -31.71 30.17 36.83
N GLN A 92 -30.88 29.15 37.02
CA GLN A 92 -29.89 28.73 36.02
C GLN A 92 -30.40 27.57 35.15
N LEU A 93 -30.19 27.72 33.85
CA LEU A 93 -30.43 26.72 32.83
C LEU A 93 -29.10 26.39 32.14
N ASN A 94 -28.74 25.11 32.07
CA ASN A 94 -27.64 24.65 31.23
C ASN A 94 -28.18 24.18 29.87
N VAL A 95 -27.59 24.69 28.80
CA VAL A 95 -27.92 24.36 27.40
C VAL A 95 -26.70 23.68 26.79
N GLU A 96 -26.81 22.38 26.58
CA GLU A 96 -25.78 21.57 25.94
C GLU A 96 -26.14 21.44 24.45
N VAL A 97 -25.23 21.82 23.55
CA VAL A 97 -25.42 21.76 22.09
C VAL A 97 -24.28 20.97 21.48
N THR A 98 -24.59 19.90 20.74
CA THR A 98 -23.59 19.03 20.11
C THR A 98 -23.53 19.31 18.60
N VAL A 99 -22.32 19.62 18.13
CA VAL A 99 -22.01 19.86 16.72
C VAL A 99 -21.84 18.52 16.00
N PRO A 100 -22.46 18.29 14.82
CA PRO A 100 -22.23 17.07 14.06
C PRO A 100 -20.80 16.98 13.51
N LEU A 101 -20.36 15.76 13.21
CA LEU A 101 -19.02 15.47 12.68
C LEU A 101 -18.84 15.85 11.21
N GLU A 102 -19.91 15.76 10.42
CA GLU A 102 -19.92 16.09 8.99
C GLU A 102 -20.65 17.42 8.81
N ILE A 103 -19.88 18.50 8.62
CA ILE A 103 -20.42 19.86 8.62
C ILE A 103 -19.50 20.82 7.86
N GLU A 104 -20.09 21.70 7.05
CA GLU A 104 -19.36 22.72 6.32
C GLU A 104 -18.83 23.80 7.29
N GLN A 105 -17.66 24.33 6.96
CA GLN A 105 -17.09 25.48 7.65
C GLN A 105 -17.95 26.73 7.38
N ASP A 106 -18.77 27.12 8.35
CA ASP A 106 -19.67 28.28 8.25
C ASP A 106 -20.05 28.82 9.65
N ASP A 107 -20.76 29.94 9.65
CA ASP A 107 -21.40 30.57 10.81
C ASP A 107 -22.84 30.07 10.99
N TYR A 108 -23.06 29.28 12.03
CA TYR A 108 -24.36 28.73 12.38
C TYR A 108 -25.06 29.59 13.44
N ARG A 109 -26.32 29.94 13.18
CA ARG A 109 -27.14 30.77 14.08
C ARG A 109 -28.39 30.01 14.50
N PHE A 110 -28.63 29.97 15.81
CA PHE A 110 -29.83 29.40 16.41
C PHE A 110 -30.23 30.24 17.63
N THR A 111 -31.42 30.02 18.19
CA THR A 111 -31.97 30.87 19.25
C THR A 111 -32.68 30.03 20.30
N LEU A 112 -32.33 30.23 21.57
CA LEU A 112 -33.10 29.71 22.68
C LEU A 112 -34.31 30.62 22.91
N VAL A 113 -35.50 30.03 22.85
CA VAL A 113 -36.76 30.73 23.06
C VAL A 113 -37.37 30.29 24.38
N ALA A 114 -37.56 31.25 25.28
CA ALA A 114 -38.29 31.09 26.53
C ALA A 114 -39.70 31.67 26.35
N THR A 115 -40.73 30.85 26.60
CA THR A 115 -42.13 31.28 26.54
C THR A 115 -42.75 31.18 27.92
N ASP A 116 -43.30 32.28 28.43
CA ASP A 116 -44.00 32.30 29.71
C ASP A 116 -45.42 31.72 29.60
N GLN A 117 -46.08 31.56 30.74
CA GLN A 117 -47.47 31.08 30.82
C GLN A 117 -48.51 31.96 30.12
N ASN A 118 -48.18 33.21 29.80
CA ASN A 118 -49.05 34.15 29.09
C ASN A 118 -48.76 34.18 27.57
N GLY A 119 -47.73 33.45 27.11
CA GLY A 119 -47.29 33.42 25.73
C GLY A 119 -46.31 34.53 25.35
N GLU A 120 -45.79 35.30 26.33
CA GLU A 120 -44.71 36.25 26.10
C GLU A 120 -43.40 35.51 25.86
N LYS A 121 -42.66 35.92 24.83
CA LYS A 121 -41.40 35.29 24.42
C LYS A 121 -40.19 36.14 24.81
N ALA A 122 -39.15 35.47 25.28
CA ALA A 122 -37.79 36.00 25.39
C ALA A 122 -36.86 35.16 24.53
N GLU A 123 -35.96 35.81 23.81
CA GLU A 123 -35.10 35.16 22.82
C GLU A 123 -33.63 35.42 23.16
N LEU A 124 -32.82 34.37 23.12
CA LEU A 124 -31.37 34.44 23.29
C LEU A 124 -30.68 33.84 22.05
N PRO A 125 -30.17 34.68 21.13
CA PRO A 125 -29.51 34.20 19.92
C PRO A 125 -28.09 33.71 20.22
N PHE A 126 -27.70 32.63 19.56
CA PHE A 126 -26.37 32.05 19.57
C PHE A 126 -25.76 32.12 18.17
N LEU A 127 -24.44 32.29 18.13
CA LEU A 127 -23.57 32.17 16.97
C LEU A 127 -22.50 31.13 17.27
N VAL A 128 -22.39 30.13 16.41
CA VAL A 128 -21.31 29.15 16.46
C VAL A 128 -20.56 29.20 15.14
N THR A 129 -19.29 29.57 15.19
CA THR A 129 -18.40 29.59 14.03
C THR A 129 -17.60 28.29 14.01
N LEU A 130 -17.76 27.51 12.94
CA LEU A 130 -16.94 26.32 12.72
C LEU A 130 -15.55 26.77 12.25
N THR A 131 -14.52 26.40 13.00
CA THR A 131 -13.14 26.78 12.67
C THR A 131 -12.56 25.98 11.50
N GLU A 132 -13.17 24.84 11.18
CA GLU A 132 -12.77 23.93 10.12
C GLU A 132 -13.97 23.10 9.63
N GLU A 133 -13.83 22.54 8.42
CA GLU A 133 -14.82 21.64 7.82
C GLU A 133 -14.70 20.24 8.45
N GLY A 134 -15.81 19.71 8.95
CA GLY A 134 -15.89 18.36 9.47
C GLY A 134 -16.09 17.37 8.35
N THR A 135 -15.11 16.50 8.12
CA THR A 135 -15.21 15.40 7.16
C THR A 135 -14.88 14.09 7.88
N PHE A 136 -15.77 13.11 7.84
CA PHE A 136 -15.47 11.80 8.42
C PHE A 136 -14.61 10.98 7.45
N ALA A 137 -13.34 11.36 7.30
CA ALA A 137 -12.44 10.84 6.29
C ALA A 137 -11.03 10.57 6.85
N THR A 138 -10.35 9.65 6.20
CA THR A 138 -8.93 9.36 6.39
C THR A 138 -8.26 9.42 5.04
N GLU A 139 -7.07 10.01 4.99
CA GLU A 139 -6.29 10.14 3.77
C GLU A 139 -4.90 9.54 4.00
N LEU A 140 -4.39 8.80 3.01
CA LEU A 140 -3.04 8.24 3.02
C LEU A 140 -2.36 8.69 1.71
N ASN A 141 -1.41 9.61 1.83
CA ASN A 141 -0.66 10.11 0.69
C ASN A 141 0.75 9.52 0.69
N VAL A 142 1.25 9.08 -0.46
CA VAL A 142 2.62 8.57 -0.62
C VAL A 142 3.41 9.55 -1.47
N ASP A 143 4.56 10.01 -0.99
CA ASP A 143 5.33 11.07 -1.65
C ASP A 143 5.89 10.62 -3.01
N GLN A 144 6.50 9.43 -3.02
CA GLN A 144 7.10 8.80 -4.18
C GLN A 144 6.64 7.34 -4.23
N PRO A 145 5.51 7.03 -4.89
CA PRO A 145 4.93 5.70 -4.86
C PRO A 145 5.69 4.67 -5.70
N ASN A 146 6.58 5.10 -6.60
CA ASN A 146 7.38 4.22 -7.45
C ASN A 146 8.88 4.35 -7.13
N LEU A 147 9.52 3.24 -6.80
CA LEU A 147 10.96 3.12 -6.57
C LEU A 147 11.57 1.98 -7.38
N GLN A 148 12.85 2.11 -7.74
CA GLN A 148 13.58 1.14 -8.54
C GLN A 148 14.88 0.70 -7.86
N GLY A 149 15.21 -0.60 -7.94
CA GLY A 149 16.39 -1.19 -7.30
C GLY A 149 16.63 -2.65 -7.67
N GLN A 150 17.76 -3.21 -7.24
CA GLN A 150 18.08 -4.63 -7.43
C GLN A 150 17.37 -5.50 -6.38
N THR A 151 17.37 -6.83 -6.55
CA THR A 151 16.68 -7.77 -5.64
C THR A 151 17.27 -7.85 -4.24
N ASP A 152 18.49 -7.34 -4.03
CA ASP A 152 19.14 -7.24 -2.71
C ASP A 152 18.78 -5.94 -1.97
N SER A 153 18.02 -5.04 -2.61
CA SER A 153 17.70 -3.72 -2.09
C SER A 153 16.37 -3.71 -1.34
N SER A 154 16.29 -2.92 -0.26
CA SER A 154 15.02 -2.60 0.41
C SER A 154 14.49 -1.27 -0.12
N PHE A 155 13.20 -1.24 -0.44
CA PHE A 155 12.49 -0.07 -0.96
C PHE A 155 11.80 0.66 0.19
N SER A 156 12.19 1.91 0.45
CA SER A 156 11.67 2.70 1.56
C SER A 156 10.80 3.84 1.05
N TYR A 157 9.50 3.78 1.35
CA TYR A 157 8.50 4.77 0.94
C TYR A 157 8.13 5.66 2.12
N SER A 158 7.94 6.95 1.88
CA SER A 158 7.40 7.90 2.85
C SER A 158 5.95 8.20 2.53
N ALA A 159 5.09 8.08 3.55
CA ALA A 159 3.67 8.35 3.44
C ALA A 159 3.18 9.20 4.61
N THR A 160 2.23 10.09 4.34
CA THR A 160 1.56 10.91 5.36
C THR A 160 0.14 10.42 5.52
N LEU A 161 -0.21 10.01 6.74
CA LEU A 161 -1.54 9.60 7.14
C LEU A 161 -2.24 10.76 7.85
N ARG A 162 -3.36 11.21 7.30
CA ARG A 162 -4.16 12.30 7.85
C ARG A 162 -5.46 11.81 8.47
N ASN A 163 -5.69 12.19 9.71
CA ASN A 163 -6.97 12.01 10.39
C ASN A 163 -7.80 13.28 10.23
N ARG A 164 -8.90 13.24 9.46
CA ARG A 164 -9.85 14.36 9.38
C ARG A 164 -11.08 14.19 10.28
N THR A 165 -11.10 13.16 11.11
CA THR A 165 -12.17 12.95 12.08
C THR A 165 -11.97 13.84 13.32
N ALA A 166 -13.04 14.06 14.09
CA ALA A 166 -13.00 14.86 15.30
C ALA A 166 -12.46 14.12 16.54
N GLU A 167 -12.16 12.84 16.42
CA GLU A 167 -11.65 12.01 17.52
C GLU A 167 -10.27 11.44 17.16
N GLU A 168 -9.45 11.15 18.18
CA GLU A 168 -8.22 10.40 17.97
C GLU A 168 -8.55 9.04 17.33
N GLN A 169 -7.82 8.69 16.27
CA GLN A 169 -7.97 7.40 15.60
C GLN A 169 -6.68 6.60 15.71
N ASN A 170 -6.79 5.34 16.13
CA ASN A 170 -5.71 4.37 16.02
C ASN A 170 -5.87 3.58 14.71
N TYR A 171 -5.02 3.86 13.74
CA TYR A 171 -5.08 3.26 12.42
C TYR A 171 -4.25 1.98 12.35
N ALA A 172 -4.89 0.84 12.09
CA ALA A 172 -4.19 -0.41 11.79
C ALA A 172 -3.61 -0.36 10.37
N LEU A 173 -2.29 -0.57 10.25
CA LEU A 173 -1.56 -0.54 8.99
C LEU A 173 -1.42 -1.96 8.44
N THR A 174 -1.76 -2.13 7.17
CA THR A 174 -1.68 -3.42 6.49
C THR A 174 -1.15 -3.23 5.07
N ALA A 175 -0.46 -4.24 4.57
CA ALA A 175 -0.02 -4.28 3.18
C ALA A 175 -0.41 -5.63 2.56
N ASN A 176 -0.82 -5.57 1.30
CA ASN A 176 -1.04 -6.73 0.45
C ASN A 176 0.13 -6.80 -0.53
N ALA A 177 1.17 -7.53 -0.14
CA ALA A 177 2.37 -7.75 -0.94
C ALA A 177 2.38 -9.16 -1.55
N PRO A 178 3.13 -9.37 -2.65
CA PRO A 178 3.30 -10.71 -3.22
C PRO A 178 3.91 -11.71 -2.23
N GLU A 179 3.77 -13.00 -2.52
CA GLU A 179 4.30 -14.07 -1.67
C GLU A 179 5.82 -13.92 -1.48
N GLY A 180 6.28 -14.07 -0.23
CA GLY A 180 7.70 -13.98 0.14
C GLY A 180 8.23 -12.55 0.35
N TRP A 181 7.46 -11.52 0.02
CA TRP A 181 7.83 -10.12 0.28
C TRP A 181 7.61 -9.77 1.76
N ALA A 182 8.56 -9.04 2.34
CA ALA A 182 8.44 -8.52 3.69
C ALA A 182 8.08 -7.04 3.64
N VAL A 183 7.06 -6.63 4.39
CA VAL A 183 6.67 -5.22 4.55
C VAL A 183 6.72 -4.85 6.03
N GLN A 184 7.39 -3.74 6.33
CA GLN A 184 7.50 -3.20 7.68
C GLN A 184 7.11 -1.73 7.70
N PHE A 185 6.15 -1.39 8.56
CA PHE A 185 5.78 -0.01 8.82
C PHE A 185 6.60 0.55 9.97
N LYS A 186 6.99 1.82 9.87
CA LYS A 186 7.71 2.55 10.90
C LYS A 186 7.09 3.91 11.15
N SER A 187 7.05 4.29 12.42
CA SER A 187 6.70 5.64 12.88
C SER A 187 7.93 6.20 13.58
N GLY A 188 8.64 7.13 12.93
CA GLY A 188 9.98 7.52 13.38
C GLY A 188 10.98 6.36 13.26
N SER A 189 11.57 5.94 14.39
CA SER A 189 12.53 4.82 14.43
C SER A 189 11.91 3.45 14.69
N ASP A 190 10.67 3.42 15.18
CA ASP A 190 10.08 2.21 15.74
C ASP A 190 9.23 1.49 14.70
N SER A 191 9.33 0.15 14.68
CA SER A 191 8.48 -0.69 13.84
C SER A 191 7.10 -0.84 14.47
N VAL A 192 6.05 -0.58 13.71
CA VAL A 192 4.67 -0.48 14.20
C VAL A 192 3.72 -1.30 13.34
N THR A 193 2.58 -1.67 13.91
CA THR A 193 1.43 -2.24 13.17
C THR A 193 0.21 -1.32 13.21
N SER A 194 0.26 -0.25 14.00
CA SER A 194 -0.74 0.80 14.05
C SER A 194 -0.15 2.14 14.47
N VAL A 195 -0.83 3.23 14.16
CA VAL A 195 -0.44 4.60 14.53
C VAL A 195 -1.66 5.35 15.05
N SER A 196 -1.55 5.94 16.25
CA SER A 196 -2.54 6.89 16.78
C SER A 196 -2.31 8.27 16.18
N VAL A 197 -3.37 8.87 15.65
CA VAL A 197 -3.35 10.21 15.07
C VAL A 197 -4.48 11.02 15.69
N GLU A 198 -4.12 12.15 16.31
CA GLU A 198 -5.05 13.10 16.91
C GLU A 198 -6.04 13.67 15.87
N PRO A 199 -7.17 14.26 16.31
CA PRO A 199 -8.10 14.95 15.43
C PRO A 199 -7.38 15.99 14.55
N ASN A 200 -7.78 16.07 13.27
CA ASN A 200 -7.27 17.02 12.28
C ASN A 200 -5.73 17.11 12.19
N SER A 201 -5.05 16.02 12.55
CA SER A 201 -3.60 15.92 12.58
C SER A 201 -3.09 14.90 11.55
N GLU A 202 -1.79 14.92 11.35
CA GLU A 202 -1.08 14.08 10.39
C GLU A 202 0.05 13.32 11.09
N ALA A 203 0.36 12.12 10.60
CA ALA A 203 1.49 11.32 11.04
C ALA A 203 2.28 10.80 9.84
N ASP A 204 3.61 10.90 9.93
CA ASP A 204 4.52 10.36 8.92
C ASP A 204 4.80 8.89 9.18
N ILE A 205 4.69 8.10 8.13
CA ILE A 205 4.89 6.66 8.13
C ILE A 205 5.94 6.32 7.09
N THR A 206 6.95 5.56 7.50
CA THR A 206 7.89 4.93 6.56
C THR A 206 7.45 3.49 6.32
N ILE A 207 7.42 3.07 5.06
CA ILE A 207 7.04 1.73 4.63
C ILE A 207 8.25 1.11 3.96
N ASP A 208 8.88 0.16 4.63
CA ASP A 208 10.02 -0.58 4.08
C ASP A 208 9.51 -1.89 3.47
N VAL A 209 9.81 -2.08 2.19
CA VAL A 209 9.41 -3.23 1.39
C VAL A 209 10.67 -3.96 0.94
N THR A 210 10.81 -5.22 1.32
CA THR A 210 11.98 -6.04 0.98
C THR A 210 11.54 -7.24 0.13
N PRO A 211 12.01 -7.33 -1.13
CA PRO A 211 11.72 -8.48 -1.99
C PRO A 211 12.50 -9.72 -1.54
N PRO A 212 12.08 -10.93 -1.92
CA PRO A 212 12.90 -12.13 -1.79
C PRO A 212 14.09 -12.08 -2.76
N GLU A 213 15.20 -12.74 -2.42
CA GLU A 213 16.47 -12.71 -3.20
C GLU A 213 16.29 -13.15 -4.67
N ASN A 214 15.31 -14.03 -4.93
CA ASN A 214 14.98 -14.59 -6.24
C ASN A 214 13.77 -13.92 -6.92
N ALA A 215 13.34 -12.74 -6.45
CA ALA A 215 12.31 -11.97 -7.14
C ALA A 215 12.73 -11.72 -8.60
N SER A 216 11.82 -11.92 -9.55
CA SER A 216 12.14 -11.69 -10.96
C SER A 216 12.17 -10.20 -11.28
N ALA A 217 12.86 -9.83 -12.36
CA ALA A 217 12.79 -8.48 -12.90
C ALA A 217 11.37 -8.17 -13.37
N ASP A 218 10.64 -7.34 -12.61
CA ASP A 218 9.29 -6.88 -12.94
C ASP A 218 8.92 -5.64 -12.10
N THR A 219 7.76 -5.07 -12.38
CA THR A 219 7.11 -4.07 -11.52
C THR A 219 6.08 -4.75 -10.63
N TYR A 220 6.26 -4.61 -9.31
CA TYR A 220 5.38 -5.20 -8.31
C TYR A 220 4.55 -4.11 -7.64
N GLU A 221 3.22 -4.25 -7.70
CA GLU A 221 2.29 -3.39 -6.99
C GLU A 221 2.02 -3.92 -5.58
N ILE A 222 2.15 -3.06 -4.57
CA ILE A 222 1.88 -3.37 -3.15
C ILE A 222 0.80 -2.41 -2.66
N ALA A 223 -0.40 -2.93 -2.43
CA ALA A 223 -1.48 -2.12 -1.86
C ALA A 223 -1.31 -1.99 -0.35
N VAL A 224 -1.33 -0.76 0.15
CA VAL A 224 -1.23 -0.43 1.57
C VAL A 224 -2.53 0.19 2.04
N THR A 225 -2.97 -0.18 3.24
CA THR A 225 -4.22 0.30 3.82
C THR A 225 -4.01 0.73 5.26
N ALA A 226 -4.55 1.90 5.61
CA ALA A 226 -4.71 2.38 6.97
C ALA A 226 -6.20 2.28 7.36
N ASN A 227 -6.51 1.48 8.38
CA ASN A 227 -7.89 1.21 8.80
C ASN A 227 -8.15 1.84 10.18
N GLY A 228 -9.05 2.82 10.25
CA GLY A 228 -9.50 3.47 11.48
C GLY A 228 -10.85 2.95 11.95
N SER A 229 -11.46 3.62 12.94
CA SER A 229 -12.77 3.26 13.48
C SER A 229 -13.90 3.78 12.57
N GLY A 230 -14.11 3.10 11.44
CA GLY A 230 -15.18 3.42 10.49
C GLY A 230 -14.75 4.19 9.25
N THR A 231 -13.48 4.61 9.19
CA THR A 231 -12.83 5.18 8.01
C THR A 231 -11.68 4.29 7.54
N LYS A 232 -11.32 4.39 6.26
CA LYS A 232 -10.15 3.71 5.69
C LYS A 232 -9.49 4.58 4.63
N ALA A 233 -8.18 4.44 4.47
CA ALA A 233 -7.42 5.01 3.38
C ALA A 233 -6.54 3.94 2.73
N GLU A 234 -6.38 4.02 1.42
CA GLU A 234 -5.62 3.07 0.61
C GLU A 234 -4.63 3.82 -0.28
N ALA A 235 -3.43 3.26 -0.46
CA ALA A 235 -2.41 3.73 -1.39
C ALA A 235 -1.77 2.52 -2.08
N THR A 236 -1.24 2.70 -3.28
CA THR A 236 -0.52 1.65 -4.02
C THR A 236 0.93 2.07 -4.20
N LEU A 237 1.84 1.18 -3.82
CA LEU A 237 3.28 1.33 -4.01
C LEU A 237 3.73 0.46 -5.19
N GLU A 238 4.74 0.90 -5.93
CA GLU A 238 5.35 0.20 -7.05
C GLU A 238 6.84 -0.02 -6.78
N ALA A 239 7.25 -1.28 -6.63
CA ALA A 239 8.64 -1.68 -6.54
C ALA A 239 9.11 -2.24 -7.88
N VAL A 240 10.00 -1.54 -8.57
CA VAL A 240 10.58 -1.94 -9.85
C VAL A 240 11.91 -2.66 -9.60
N ILE A 241 11.91 -3.98 -9.82
CA ILE A 241 13.11 -4.79 -9.69
C ILE A 241 13.91 -4.73 -10.99
N THR A 242 15.09 -4.10 -10.96
CA THR A 242 16.10 -4.24 -12.01
C THR A 242 16.85 -5.54 -11.77
N GLY A 243 16.45 -6.61 -12.45
CA GLY A 243 17.07 -7.92 -12.23
C GLY A 243 18.57 -7.93 -12.56
N SER A 244 19.27 -8.91 -11.99
CA SER A 244 20.66 -9.21 -12.23
C SER A 244 20.82 -10.24 -13.35
N TYR A 245 21.95 -10.22 -14.04
CA TYR A 245 22.27 -11.19 -15.09
C TYR A 245 23.45 -12.04 -14.63
N ASP A 246 23.22 -13.34 -14.50
CA ASP A 246 24.27 -14.28 -14.17
C ASP A 246 23.95 -15.65 -14.79
N MET A 247 24.99 -16.42 -15.10
CA MET A 247 24.80 -17.75 -15.69
C MET A 247 25.92 -18.71 -15.31
N VAL A 248 25.58 -19.99 -15.31
CA VAL A 248 26.51 -21.10 -15.09
C VAL A 248 26.45 -22.05 -16.27
N LEU A 249 27.61 -22.52 -16.72
CA LEU A 249 27.75 -23.55 -17.75
C LEU A 249 28.32 -24.83 -17.13
N THR A 250 27.60 -25.94 -17.24
CA THR A 250 27.97 -27.22 -16.63
C THR A 250 27.44 -28.41 -17.46
N THR A 251 27.45 -29.62 -16.91
CA THR A 251 26.75 -30.79 -17.47
C THR A 251 25.68 -31.28 -16.50
N PRO A 252 24.73 -32.15 -16.92
CA PRO A 252 23.66 -32.63 -16.03
C PRO A 252 24.13 -33.30 -14.73
N LYS A 253 25.39 -33.75 -14.67
CA LYS A 253 26.01 -34.36 -13.49
C LYS A 253 27.17 -33.54 -12.90
N GLY A 254 27.46 -32.35 -13.45
CA GLY A 254 28.61 -31.54 -13.08
C GLY A 254 29.98 -32.10 -13.49
N ASN A 255 30.01 -33.22 -14.23
CA ASN A 255 31.24 -33.81 -14.71
C ASN A 255 31.75 -33.04 -15.93
N LEU A 256 32.94 -32.46 -15.83
CA LEU A 256 33.62 -31.76 -16.91
C LEU A 256 34.74 -32.60 -17.54
N SER A 257 34.43 -33.88 -17.80
CA SER A 257 35.38 -34.80 -18.43
C SER A 257 34.69 -35.84 -19.32
N ALA A 258 35.40 -36.28 -20.37
CA ALA A 258 34.99 -37.39 -21.22
C ALA A 258 36.19 -38.04 -21.88
N ASP A 259 36.01 -39.29 -22.29
CA ASP A 259 37.02 -40.02 -23.06
C ASP A 259 36.59 -40.08 -24.55
N ILE A 260 37.57 -39.99 -25.43
CA ILE A 260 37.40 -40.07 -26.88
C ILE A 260 38.53 -40.90 -27.49
N THR A 261 38.32 -41.49 -28.66
CA THR A 261 39.40 -42.14 -29.41
C THR A 261 39.90 -41.22 -30.52
N SER A 262 41.14 -41.41 -30.99
CA SER A 262 41.66 -40.65 -32.14
C SER A 262 40.73 -40.79 -33.36
N GLY A 263 40.36 -39.65 -33.99
CA GLY A 263 39.37 -39.58 -35.07
C GLY A 263 37.92 -39.86 -34.65
N GLY A 264 37.68 -40.14 -33.36
CA GLY A 264 36.37 -40.41 -32.80
C GLY A 264 35.57 -39.14 -32.51
N GLU A 265 34.27 -39.34 -32.28
CA GLU A 265 33.33 -38.27 -31.92
C GLU A 265 32.71 -38.55 -30.54
N ARG A 266 32.48 -37.49 -29.77
CA ARG A 266 31.82 -37.55 -28.47
C ARG A 266 30.76 -36.47 -28.36
N ILE A 267 29.54 -36.87 -28.03
CA ILE A 267 28.45 -35.95 -27.69
C ILE A 267 28.52 -35.63 -26.18
N ILE A 268 28.59 -34.34 -25.87
CA ILE A 268 28.58 -33.77 -24.52
C ILE A 268 27.28 -32.97 -24.37
N ASP A 269 26.50 -33.28 -23.34
CA ASP A 269 25.31 -32.50 -22.98
C ASP A 269 25.75 -31.34 -22.08
N LEU A 270 25.63 -30.12 -22.56
CA LEU A 270 25.91 -28.87 -21.85
C LEU A 270 24.61 -28.32 -21.26
N VAL A 271 24.66 -27.89 -20.00
CA VAL A 271 23.56 -27.25 -19.28
C VAL A 271 23.96 -25.80 -18.99
N ILE A 272 23.14 -24.88 -19.46
CA ILE A 272 23.26 -23.45 -19.19
C ILE A 272 22.14 -23.10 -18.23
N GLU A 273 22.49 -22.65 -17.03
CA GLU A 273 21.56 -22.25 -15.98
C GLU A 273 21.59 -20.73 -15.82
N ASN A 274 20.42 -20.06 -15.84
CA ASN A 274 20.32 -18.65 -15.51
C ASN A 274 20.22 -18.49 -13.99
N THR A 275 21.32 -18.08 -13.36
CA THR A 275 21.40 -17.81 -11.92
C THR A 275 21.05 -16.36 -11.56
N GLY A 276 20.81 -15.51 -12.57
CA GLY A 276 20.33 -14.15 -12.41
C GLY A 276 18.82 -14.05 -12.19
N THR A 277 18.35 -12.82 -11.93
CA THR A 277 16.93 -12.50 -11.72
C THR A 277 16.26 -11.83 -12.94
N ALA A 278 17.04 -11.54 -13.98
CA ALA A 278 16.56 -11.10 -15.29
C ALA A 278 16.71 -12.21 -16.36
N PRO A 279 15.84 -12.23 -17.39
CA PRO A 279 15.96 -13.20 -18.48
C PRO A 279 17.25 -12.98 -19.28
N LEU A 280 17.97 -14.06 -19.57
CA LEU A 280 19.11 -14.04 -20.49
C LEU A 280 18.60 -14.20 -21.91
N THR A 281 18.90 -13.26 -22.80
CA THR A 281 18.44 -13.30 -24.19
C THR A 281 19.59 -13.53 -25.15
N ASN A 282 19.30 -14.22 -26.27
CA ASN A 282 20.24 -14.49 -27.35
C ASN A 282 21.58 -15.08 -26.86
N VAL A 283 21.53 -16.14 -26.04
CA VAL A 283 22.72 -16.80 -25.52
C VAL A 283 23.39 -17.58 -26.64
N GLU A 284 24.56 -17.13 -27.07
CA GLU A 284 25.37 -17.76 -28.13
C GLU A 284 26.36 -18.77 -27.54
N LEU A 285 26.57 -19.87 -28.26
CA LEU A 285 27.46 -20.95 -27.86
C LEU A 285 28.68 -21.01 -28.76
N SER A 286 29.85 -21.20 -28.14
CA SER A 286 31.11 -21.38 -28.84
C SER A 286 32.01 -22.34 -28.07
N ALA A 287 33.03 -22.86 -28.76
CA ALA A 287 34.04 -23.73 -28.16
C ALA A 287 35.43 -23.32 -28.62
N GLN A 288 36.40 -23.45 -27.73
CA GLN A 288 37.82 -23.38 -28.03
C GLN A 288 38.39 -24.79 -27.88
N THR A 289 38.76 -25.39 -29.01
CA THR A 289 39.26 -26.77 -29.08
C THR A 289 40.77 -26.80 -29.30
N PRO A 290 41.42 -27.95 -29.05
CA PRO A 290 42.79 -28.20 -29.52
C PRO A 290 42.93 -28.06 -31.04
N PRO A 291 44.16 -27.88 -31.56
CA PRO A 291 44.40 -27.80 -32.99
C PRO A 291 43.83 -29.00 -33.76
N ASP A 292 43.22 -28.74 -34.91
CA ASP A 292 42.64 -29.73 -35.82
C ASP A 292 41.50 -30.59 -35.23
N TRP A 293 40.85 -30.10 -34.17
CA TRP A 293 39.61 -30.67 -33.62
C TRP A 293 38.40 -29.84 -34.03
N GLU A 294 37.26 -30.50 -34.18
CA GLU A 294 36.01 -29.86 -34.60
C GLU A 294 34.96 -29.92 -33.47
N THR A 295 34.06 -28.93 -33.44
CA THR A 295 32.91 -28.93 -32.54
C THR A 295 31.68 -28.43 -33.28
N GLU A 296 30.58 -29.16 -33.14
CA GLU A 296 29.27 -28.82 -33.70
C GLU A 296 28.22 -28.84 -32.58
N PHE A 297 27.42 -27.77 -32.49
CA PHE A 297 26.29 -27.71 -31.56
C PHE A 297 25.00 -28.03 -32.28
N ASP A 298 24.08 -28.77 -31.63
CA ASP A 298 22.74 -28.97 -32.17
C ASP A 298 21.92 -27.67 -32.23
N LYS A 299 22.28 -26.70 -31.37
CA LYS A 299 21.81 -25.31 -31.39
C LYS A 299 22.96 -24.37 -31.08
N ASN A 300 23.23 -23.41 -31.97
CA ASN A 300 24.29 -22.42 -31.77
C ASN A 300 23.86 -21.24 -30.90
N SER A 301 22.55 -21.06 -30.69
CA SER A 301 22.01 -20.05 -29.78
C SER A 301 20.72 -20.48 -29.10
N ILE A 302 20.45 -19.88 -27.94
CA ILE A 302 19.23 -20.04 -27.16
C ILE A 302 18.53 -18.67 -27.10
N PRO A 303 17.29 -18.53 -27.60
CA PRO A 303 16.62 -17.23 -27.67
C PRO A 303 16.43 -16.57 -26.31
N GLU A 304 16.04 -17.33 -25.29
CA GLU A 304 15.78 -16.86 -23.95
C GLU A 304 15.96 -17.98 -22.93
N ILE A 305 16.53 -17.66 -21.77
CA ILE A 305 16.50 -18.50 -20.56
C ILE A 305 15.97 -17.65 -19.41
N LYS A 306 14.80 -18.01 -18.88
CA LYS A 306 14.17 -17.27 -17.78
C LYS A 306 14.96 -17.41 -16.47
N PRO A 307 14.80 -16.47 -15.52
CA PRO A 307 15.42 -16.57 -14.20
C PRO A 307 15.16 -17.94 -13.54
N GLY A 308 16.21 -18.59 -13.05
CA GLY A 308 16.14 -19.91 -12.40
C GLY A 308 15.85 -21.10 -13.32
N GLU A 309 15.69 -20.88 -14.63
CA GLU A 309 15.55 -21.97 -15.60
C GLU A 309 16.91 -22.39 -16.18
N SER A 310 16.93 -23.59 -16.76
CA SER A 310 18.10 -24.14 -17.45
C SER A 310 17.75 -24.59 -18.87
N ALA A 311 18.69 -24.44 -19.79
CA ALA A 311 18.63 -24.96 -21.14
C ALA A 311 19.73 -26.00 -21.37
N THR A 312 19.43 -27.04 -22.16
CA THR A 312 20.40 -28.08 -22.53
C THR A 312 20.69 -28.03 -24.02
N VAL A 313 21.98 -28.08 -24.36
CA VAL A 313 22.49 -28.11 -25.74
C VAL A 313 23.49 -29.25 -25.88
N LYS A 314 23.50 -29.90 -27.04
CA LYS A 314 24.43 -30.99 -27.35
C LYS A 314 25.59 -30.46 -28.16
N ALA A 315 26.80 -30.62 -27.62
CA ALA A 315 28.05 -30.36 -28.32
C ALA A 315 28.67 -31.68 -28.79
N THR A 316 28.82 -31.85 -30.10
CA THR A 316 29.54 -32.97 -30.69
C THR A 316 30.99 -32.55 -30.91
N VAL A 317 31.91 -33.11 -30.13
CA VAL A 317 33.35 -32.86 -30.26
C VAL A 317 33.98 -33.99 -31.05
N LYS A 318 34.78 -33.65 -32.06
CA LYS A 318 35.53 -34.61 -32.86
C LYS A 318 37.03 -34.42 -32.65
N ALA A 319 37.70 -35.47 -32.19
CA ALA A 319 39.14 -35.46 -32.07
C ALA A 319 39.80 -35.57 -33.45
N SER A 320 40.96 -34.93 -33.62
CA SER A 320 41.79 -35.11 -34.81
C SER A 320 42.08 -36.60 -35.07
N ASP A 321 42.12 -37.00 -36.34
CA ASP A 321 42.52 -38.37 -36.73
C ASP A 321 43.94 -38.73 -36.27
N ASN A 322 44.78 -37.71 -36.05
CA ASN A 322 46.17 -37.84 -35.60
C ASN A 322 46.34 -37.49 -34.12
N ALA A 323 45.26 -37.44 -33.33
CA ALA A 323 45.32 -37.11 -31.92
C ALA A 323 46.18 -38.14 -31.16
N ILE A 324 47.18 -37.64 -30.43
CA ILE A 324 48.05 -38.49 -29.61
C ILE A 324 47.32 -38.78 -28.30
N ALA A 325 47.47 -39.99 -27.77
CA ALA A 325 46.90 -40.34 -26.47
C ALA A 325 47.41 -39.40 -25.36
N GLY A 326 46.49 -38.83 -24.60
CA GLY A 326 46.77 -37.81 -23.59
C GLY A 326 45.54 -36.99 -23.22
N ASP A 327 45.71 -36.06 -22.29
CA ASP A 327 44.64 -35.18 -21.82
C ASP A 327 44.66 -33.85 -22.57
N TYR A 328 43.50 -33.50 -23.13
CA TYR A 328 43.28 -32.24 -23.82
C TYR A 328 42.22 -31.43 -23.08
N VAL A 329 42.23 -30.11 -23.29
CA VAL A 329 41.21 -29.22 -22.74
C VAL A 329 40.41 -28.64 -23.90
N THR A 330 39.09 -28.68 -23.80
CA THR A 330 38.16 -27.94 -24.65
C THR A 330 37.37 -27.00 -23.76
N THR A 331 37.43 -25.71 -24.03
CA THR A 331 36.68 -24.70 -23.27
C THR A 331 35.38 -24.40 -24.00
N PHE A 332 34.25 -24.72 -23.38
CA PHE A 332 32.93 -24.32 -23.88
C PHE A 332 32.57 -22.96 -23.29
N LYS A 333 31.92 -22.12 -24.10
CA LYS A 333 31.49 -20.79 -23.70
C LYS A 333 30.03 -20.56 -24.08
N ALA A 334 29.26 -20.04 -23.13
CA ALA A 334 27.94 -19.47 -23.34
C ALA A 334 28.04 -17.94 -23.11
N SER A 335 27.52 -17.14 -24.05
CA SER A 335 27.62 -15.68 -23.97
C SER A 335 26.29 -15.02 -24.32
N ALA A 336 25.79 -14.18 -23.43
CA ALA A 336 24.76 -13.18 -23.69
C ALA A 336 25.40 -11.78 -23.77
N ALA A 337 24.60 -10.73 -24.01
CA ALA A 337 25.11 -9.36 -24.01
C ALA A 337 25.51 -8.89 -22.60
N GLU A 338 24.82 -9.39 -21.58
CA GLU A 338 24.92 -8.94 -20.19
C GLU A 338 25.81 -9.85 -19.32
N SER A 339 25.98 -11.13 -19.69
CA SER A 339 26.74 -12.12 -18.93
C SER A 339 27.33 -13.21 -19.83
N SER A 340 28.34 -13.94 -19.32
CA SER A 340 28.92 -15.09 -20.00
C SER A 340 29.47 -16.10 -19.01
N ALA A 341 29.39 -17.39 -19.33
CA ALA A 341 30.02 -18.47 -18.58
C ALA A 341 30.89 -19.35 -19.46
N GLU A 342 31.94 -19.90 -18.86
CA GLU A 342 32.90 -20.79 -19.51
C GLU A 342 33.10 -22.05 -18.67
N ALA A 343 33.31 -23.19 -19.32
CA ALA A 343 33.58 -24.46 -18.69
C ALA A 343 34.73 -25.18 -19.39
N ASP A 344 35.82 -25.40 -18.66
CA ASP A 344 36.99 -26.14 -19.12
C ASP A 344 36.73 -27.65 -19.02
N PHE A 345 36.65 -28.31 -20.16
CA PHE A 345 36.33 -29.72 -20.28
C PHE A 345 37.58 -30.53 -20.57
N ARG A 346 37.88 -31.53 -19.73
CA ARG A 346 39.03 -32.43 -19.94
C ARG A 346 38.64 -33.61 -20.82
N ILE A 347 39.32 -33.78 -21.94
CA ILE A 347 39.08 -34.87 -22.89
C ILE A 347 40.30 -35.78 -22.95
N SER A 348 40.16 -37.01 -22.44
CA SER A 348 41.22 -38.02 -22.51
C SER A 348 41.14 -38.74 -23.86
N VAL A 349 42.20 -38.66 -24.66
CA VAL A 349 42.30 -39.41 -25.91
C VAL A 349 42.87 -40.79 -25.62
N GLU A 350 42.09 -41.83 -25.89
CA GLU A 350 42.46 -43.23 -25.73
C GLU A 350 42.89 -43.87 -27.06
N THR A 351 43.81 -44.82 -26.97
CA THR A 351 44.21 -45.64 -28.13
C THR A 351 43.11 -46.64 -28.49
N SER A 352 42.73 -46.70 -29.76
CA SER A 352 41.74 -47.67 -30.24
C SER A 352 42.17 -49.12 -29.96
N THR A 353 41.35 -49.84 -29.19
CA THR A 353 41.58 -51.26 -28.86
C THR A 353 41.33 -52.21 -30.03
N LEU A 354 40.69 -51.72 -31.10
CA LEU A 354 40.45 -52.48 -32.34
C LEU A 354 41.73 -52.99 -32.97
N TRP A 355 42.80 -52.18 -33.00
CA TRP A 355 44.09 -52.60 -33.53
C TRP A 355 44.76 -53.68 -32.67
N GLY A 356 44.55 -53.62 -31.35
CA GLY A 356 44.97 -54.69 -30.44
C GLY A 356 44.28 -56.02 -30.76
N ILE A 357 42.96 -55.99 -31.01
CA ILE A 357 42.18 -57.19 -31.38
C ILE A 357 42.61 -57.71 -32.75
N VAL A 358 42.78 -56.83 -33.76
CA VAL A 358 43.29 -57.23 -35.09
C VAL A 358 44.67 -57.88 -34.95
N GLY A 359 45.55 -57.32 -34.13
CA GLY A 359 46.85 -57.91 -33.82
C GLY A 359 46.73 -59.32 -33.23
N ILE A 360 45.85 -59.51 -32.25
CA ILE A 360 45.58 -60.84 -31.65
C ILE A 360 45.03 -61.82 -32.70
N VAL A 361 44.10 -61.40 -33.55
CA VAL A 361 43.54 -62.24 -34.61
C VAL A 361 44.61 -62.66 -35.61
N ILE A 362 45.50 -61.75 -36.00
CA ILE A 362 46.65 -62.06 -36.87
C ILE A 362 47.57 -63.08 -36.19
N ILE A 363 47.91 -62.89 -34.91
CA ILE A 363 48.74 -63.83 -34.16
C ILE A 363 48.09 -65.23 -34.12
N LEU A 364 46.79 -65.30 -33.82
CA LEU A 364 46.05 -66.56 -33.79
C LEU A 364 46.01 -67.23 -35.18
N ALA A 365 45.83 -66.47 -36.24
CA ALA A 365 45.86 -66.98 -37.61
C ALA A 365 47.24 -67.55 -37.98
N VAL A 366 48.33 -66.87 -37.59
CA VAL A 366 49.70 -67.35 -37.78
C VAL A 366 49.96 -68.63 -36.99
N VAL A 367 49.55 -68.69 -35.72
CA VAL A 367 49.69 -69.89 -34.88
C VAL A 367 48.90 -71.07 -35.44
N ALA A 368 47.66 -70.85 -35.88
CA ALA A 368 46.84 -71.87 -36.52
C ALA A 368 47.46 -72.36 -37.84
N GLY A 369 48.02 -71.45 -38.65
CA GLY A 369 48.74 -71.78 -39.88
C GLY A 369 49.99 -72.64 -39.61
N LEU A 370 50.80 -72.26 -38.62
CA LEU A 370 51.97 -73.04 -38.19
C LEU A 370 51.57 -74.43 -37.70
N TYR A 371 50.54 -74.52 -36.84
CA TYR A 371 50.01 -75.81 -36.37
C TYR A 371 49.55 -76.70 -37.53
N TYR A 372 48.84 -76.13 -38.52
CA TYR A 372 48.41 -76.87 -39.71
C TYR A 372 49.59 -77.41 -40.53
N ILE A 373 50.63 -76.59 -40.75
CA ILE A 373 51.84 -77.00 -41.47
C ILE A 373 52.56 -78.13 -40.73
N ILE A 374 52.76 -78.00 -39.41
CA ILE A 374 53.41 -79.04 -38.59
C ILE A 374 52.59 -80.33 -38.62
N LYS A 375 51.26 -80.26 -38.51
CA LYS A 375 50.38 -81.44 -38.59
C LYS A 375 50.43 -82.12 -39.96
N LYS A 376 50.53 -81.37 -41.05
CA LYS A 376 50.52 -81.87 -42.43
C LYS A 376 51.87 -82.40 -42.90
N TYR A 377 52.97 -81.77 -42.49
CA TYR A 377 54.32 -82.05 -43.00
C TYR A 377 55.34 -82.52 -41.95
N GLY A 378 55.02 -82.43 -40.66
CA GLY A 378 55.93 -82.77 -39.55
C GLY A 378 55.91 -84.24 -39.11
N ARG A 379 55.16 -85.13 -39.77
CA ARG A 379 55.18 -86.56 -39.48
C ARG A 379 56.12 -87.30 -40.44
N ARG A 380 57.39 -87.38 -40.07
CA ARG A 380 58.35 -88.40 -40.50
C ARG A 380 59.05 -88.98 -39.30
#